data_AF-A0AA36N3Q1-F1
#
_entry.id   AF-A0AA36N3Q1-F1
#
_cell.length_a   1.000
_cell.length_b   1.000
_cell.length_c   1.000
_cell.angle_alpha   90.00
_cell.angle_beta   90.00
_cell.angle_gamma   90.00
#
_symmetry.space_group_name_H-M   'P 1'
#
loop_
_entity.id
_entity.type
_entity.pdbx_description
1 polymer ?
#
loop_
_entity_poly.entity_id
_entity_poly.type
_entity_poly.pdbx_seq_one_letter_code
_entity_poly.pdbx_strand_id
1 'polypeptide(L)'
;MPTSRVRGTRLVLLALLLGALRAISFVSSAGPSPRSASSSLALNAEVSRKQALLTAAVLASGASAAEAEDMKSKVKSLLKEDPTPNDNGAPEKHIPKVTVTGASVDVVVPHVMDKEKPHYIQYIWVADASSGEVLAVKSFQATDGSPPTLTASLAKGTTAKPMLFCNLHGLWEGEQFTV
;
A
#
# COMPACT_ATOMS: atom_id res chain seq x y z
N MET A 1 -3.08 -5.91 58.47
CA MET A 1 -1.65 -6.04 58.11
C MET A 1 -1.53 -6.23 56.60
N PRO A 2 -0.91 -5.29 55.89
CA PRO A 2 -0.26 -5.59 54.62
C PRO A 2 1.23 -5.26 54.67
N THR A 3 2.04 -6.19 54.18
CA THR A 3 3.50 -6.16 54.14
C THR A 3 4.04 -5.32 52.99
N SER A 4 5.10 -4.57 53.29
CA SER A 4 5.92 -3.77 52.39
C SER A 4 6.62 -4.59 51.30
N ARG A 5 6.77 -4.01 50.09
CA ARG A 5 7.97 -4.21 49.26
C ARG A 5 8.33 -2.94 48.51
N VAL A 6 9.64 -2.74 48.46
CA VAL A 6 10.42 -1.52 48.23
C VAL A 6 11.07 -1.54 46.83
N ARG A 7 11.52 -0.34 46.39
CA ARG A 7 12.66 0.02 45.52
C ARG A 7 12.40 0.32 44.04
N GLY A 8 12.93 1.45 43.59
CA GLY A 8 13.31 1.65 42.20
C GLY A 8 13.57 3.09 41.73
N THR A 9 14.41 3.86 42.41
CA THR A 9 14.94 5.14 41.91
C THR A 9 15.89 4.91 40.72
N ARG A 10 15.68 5.58 39.57
CA ARG A 10 16.76 5.86 38.60
C ARG A 10 16.62 7.25 37.97
N LEU A 11 17.71 7.98 38.14
CA LEU A 11 18.09 9.29 37.66
C LEU A 11 18.58 9.20 36.21
N VAL A 12 18.26 10.15 35.32
CA VAL A 12 19.18 10.60 34.26
C VAL A 12 18.94 12.08 33.95
N LEU A 13 19.99 12.85 34.20
CA LEU A 13 20.21 14.24 33.83
C LEU A 13 20.74 14.27 32.38
N LEU A 14 20.29 15.17 31.51
CA LEU A 14 21.06 15.53 30.32
C LEU A 14 20.90 17.02 30.01
N ALA A 15 21.98 17.75 30.24
CA ALA A 15 22.20 19.12 29.77
C ALA A 15 23.16 19.04 28.57
N LEU A 16 22.89 19.82 27.52
CA LEU A 16 23.90 20.17 26.52
C LEU A 16 23.61 21.57 25.97
N LEU A 17 24.60 22.42 26.17
CA LEU A 17 24.77 23.80 25.72
C LEU A 17 25.50 23.83 24.36
N LEU A 18 25.67 25.05 23.85
CA LEU A 18 26.43 25.54 22.69
C LEU A 18 25.61 25.60 21.38
N GLY A 19 25.63 26.69 20.61
CA GLY A 19 26.42 27.92 20.66
C GLY A 19 26.13 28.73 19.40
N ALA A 20 26.03 30.04 19.53
CA ALA A 20 25.81 30.97 18.43
C ALA A 20 27.04 31.10 17.52
N LEU A 21 26.85 31.33 16.22
CA LEU A 21 27.86 31.98 15.39
C LEU A 21 27.23 32.92 14.36
N ARG A 22 27.86 34.10 14.25
CA ARG A 22 27.45 35.30 13.51
C ARG A 22 27.74 35.19 12.00
N ALA A 23 27.01 36.03 11.26
CA ALA A 23 27.16 36.34 9.85
C ALA A 23 28.51 36.97 9.46
N ILE A 24 28.95 36.73 8.22
CA ILE A 24 29.81 37.63 7.44
C ILE A 24 29.36 37.56 5.97
N SER A 25 29.05 38.71 5.39
CA SER A 25 28.88 38.93 3.95
C SER A 25 30.24 39.29 3.33
N PHE A 26 30.57 38.81 2.12
CA PHE A 26 31.52 39.47 1.22
C PHE A 26 31.20 39.16 -0.25
N VAL A 27 31.76 40.03 -1.09
CA VAL A 27 31.23 40.53 -2.37
C VAL A 27 31.91 39.90 -3.60
N SER A 28 31.20 39.94 -4.74
CA SER A 28 31.62 40.16 -6.13
C SER A 28 32.93 39.54 -6.69
N SER A 29 32.82 38.86 -7.86
CA SER A 29 33.52 39.23 -9.12
C SER A 29 33.44 38.09 -10.16
N ALA A 30 33.37 38.51 -11.42
CA ALA A 30 33.11 37.76 -12.65
C ALA A 30 34.24 36.82 -13.15
N GLY A 31 33.87 35.91 -14.07
CA GLY A 31 34.79 35.29 -15.03
C GLY A 31 34.33 33.90 -15.53
N PRO A 32 34.08 33.69 -16.84
CA PRO A 32 33.60 32.42 -17.37
C PRO A 32 34.73 31.51 -17.86
N SER A 33 34.61 30.20 -17.64
CA SER A 33 35.03 29.18 -18.63
C SER A 33 34.55 27.77 -18.26
N PRO A 34 34.35 26.90 -19.26
CA PRO A 34 33.54 25.70 -19.16
C PRO A 34 34.38 24.48 -18.78
N ARG A 35 33.80 23.56 -18.00
CA ARG A 35 34.04 22.10 -18.10
C ARG A 35 33.16 21.33 -17.12
N SER A 36 32.39 20.42 -17.70
CA SER A 36 32.11 19.07 -17.20
C SER A 36 31.54 18.91 -15.79
N ALA A 37 30.23 18.66 -15.71
CA ALA A 37 29.68 17.77 -14.71
C ALA A 37 28.42 17.09 -15.25
N SER A 38 28.62 16.07 -16.08
CA SER A 38 27.65 14.99 -16.28
C SER A 38 27.42 14.30 -14.93
N SER A 39 26.50 14.82 -14.11
CA SER A 39 26.12 14.18 -12.85
C SER A 39 24.68 14.50 -12.41
N SER A 40 23.82 14.92 -13.34
CA SER A 40 22.38 15.11 -13.09
C SER A 40 21.49 14.05 -13.76
N LEU A 41 22.06 13.17 -14.61
CA LEU A 41 21.30 12.17 -15.36
C LEU A 41 21.13 10.83 -14.63
N ALA A 42 21.92 10.55 -13.59
CA ALA A 42 21.86 9.27 -12.87
C ALA A 42 20.76 9.23 -11.79
N LEU A 43 20.44 10.35 -11.15
CA LEU A 43 19.43 10.41 -10.08
C LEU A 43 17.99 10.32 -10.62
N ASN A 44 17.73 10.77 -11.85
CA ASN A 44 16.39 10.72 -12.45
C ASN A 44 16.05 9.35 -13.07
N ALA A 45 17.05 8.55 -13.44
CA ALA A 45 16.85 7.22 -14.01
C ALA A 45 16.42 6.19 -12.95
N GLU A 46 16.91 6.33 -11.72
CA GLU A 46 16.60 5.40 -10.63
C GLU A 46 15.25 5.68 -9.96
N VAL A 47 14.83 6.96 -9.98
CA VAL A 47 13.46 7.38 -9.62
C VAL A 47 12.44 6.91 -10.68
N SER A 48 12.85 6.71 -11.94
CA SER A 48 11.95 6.27 -13.01
C SER A 48 11.51 4.81 -12.91
N ARG A 49 12.32 3.88 -12.39
CA ARG A 49 11.90 2.46 -12.31
C ARG A 49 10.88 2.20 -11.20
N LYS A 50 11.09 2.81 -10.02
CA LYS A 50 10.13 2.69 -8.91
C LYS A 50 8.82 3.41 -9.23
N GLN A 51 8.89 4.57 -9.89
CA GLN A 51 7.69 5.27 -10.32
C GLN A 51 6.98 4.58 -11.49
N ALA A 52 7.70 4.00 -12.47
CA ALA A 52 7.10 3.28 -13.59
C ALA A 52 6.45 1.94 -13.17
N LEU A 53 6.98 1.27 -12.14
CA LEU A 53 6.34 0.10 -11.52
C LEU A 53 5.09 0.49 -10.72
N LEU A 54 5.10 1.64 -10.04
CA LEU A 54 3.92 2.16 -9.35
C LEU A 54 2.79 2.58 -10.30
N THR A 55 3.09 2.98 -11.54
CA THR A 55 2.09 3.37 -12.53
C THR A 55 1.36 2.18 -13.17
N ALA A 56 1.85 0.94 -13.04
CA ALA A 56 1.18 -0.25 -13.57
C ALA A 56 -0.09 -0.63 -12.77
N ALA A 57 -0.20 -0.17 -11.51
CA ALA A 57 -1.37 -0.38 -10.66
C ALA A 57 -2.59 0.49 -11.05
N VAL A 58 -2.35 1.56 -11.82
CA VAL A 58 -3.32 2.64 -12.10
C VAL A 58 -4.19 2.31 -13.33
N LEU A 59 -3.68 1.51 -14.27
CA LEU A 59 -4.31 1.38 -15.59
C LEU A 59 -5.52 0.44 -15.66
N ALA A 60 -5.87 -0.26 -14.59
CA ALA A 60 -6.97 -1.23 -14.61
C ALA A 60 -8.23 -0.82 -13.83
N SER A 61 -8.17 0.26 -13.04
CA SER A 61 -9.33 0.77 -12.28
C SER A 61 -9.89 2.09 -12.79
N GLY A 62 -9.20 2.77 -13.72
CA GLY A 62 -9.54 4.13 -14.11
C GLY A 62 -9.26 5.18 -13.02
N ALA A 63 -8.74 4.75 -11.87
CA ALA A 63 -8.31 5.61 -10.79
C ALA A 63 -6.97 6.24 -11.13
N SER A 64 -6.75 7.49 -10.72
CA SER A 64 -5.46 8.17 -10.77
C SER A 64 -4.47 7.55 -9.78
N ALA A 65 -3.18 7.83 -9.97
CA ALA A 65 -2.14 7.40 -9.04
C ALA A 65 -2.38 7.91 -7.60
N ALA A 66 -2.93 9.11 -7.44
CA ALA A 66 -3.27 9.66 -6.13
C ALA A 66 -4.40 8.86 -5.47
N GLU A 67 -5.46 8.54 -6.21
CA GLU A 67 -6.56 7.72 -5.70
C GLU A 67 -6.09 6.30 -5.33
N ALA A 68 -5.14 5.74 -6.09
CA ALA A 68 -4.53 4.46 -5.76
C ALA A 68 -3.76 4.52 -4.42
N GLU A 69 -2.99 5.57 -4.16
CA GLU A 69 -2.24 5.73 -2.90
C GLU A 69 -3.17 5.96 -1.69
N ASP A 70 -4.24 6.72 -1.87
CA ASP A 70 -5.27 6.90 -0.83
C ASP A 70 -5.95 5.56 -0.51
N MET A 71 -6.30 4.77 -1.53
CA MET A 71 -6.87 3.44 -1.33
C MET A 71 -5.89 2.49 -0.65
N LYS A 72 -4.60 2.50 -1.04
CA LYS A 72 -3.56 1.73 -0.35
C LYS A 72 -3.47 2.10 1.12
N SER A 73 -3.55 3.38 1.44
CA SER A 73 -3.55 3.87 2.82
C SER A 73 -4.79 3.39 3.58
N LYS A 74 -5.96 3.38 2.91
CA LYS A 74 -7.21 2.90 3.50
C LYS A 74 -7.17 1.40 3.80
N VAL A 75 -6.75 0.54 2.86
CA VAL A 75 -6.66 -0.90 3.12
C VAL A 75 -5.61 -1.24 4.18
N LYS A 76 -4.52 -0.45 4.28
CA LYS A 76 -3.56 -0.56 5.39
C LYS A 76 -4.19 -0.21 6.74
N SER A 77 -5.14 0.72 6.80
CA SER A 77 -5.90 1.00 8.03
C SER A 77 -6.80 -0.17 8.39
N LEU A 78 -7.54 -0.71 7.39
CA LEU A 78 -8.40 -1.88 7.58
C LEU A 78 -7.61 -3.08 8.12
N LEU A 79 -6.43 -3.36 7.55
CA LEU A 79 -5.55 -4.44 8.03
C LEU A 79 -5.01 -4.21 9.45
N LYS A 80 -4.97 -2.97 9.94
CA LYS A 80 -4.59 -2.69 11.33
C LYS A 80 -5.77 -2.85 12.28
N GLU A 81 -6.96 -2.46 11.84
CA GLU A 81 -8.20 -2.51 12.60
C GLU A 81 -8.74 -3.95 12.70
N ASP A 82 -8.68 -4.69 11.59
CA ASP A 82 -9.14 -6.06 11.43
C ASP A 82 -8.04 -6.90 10.74
N PRO A 83 -7.01 -7.34 11.50
CA PRO A 83 -5.83 -8.00 10.93
C PRO A 83 -6.05 -9.47 10.59
N THR A 84 -7.19 -10.06 10.99
CA THR A 84 -7.39 -11.51 10.91
C THR A 84 -8.35 -11.81 9.76
N PRO A 85 -7.91 -12.51 8.70
CA PRO A 85 -8.83 -12.97 7.66
C PRO A 85 -9.94 -13.81 8.28
N ASN A 86 -11.16 -13.53 7.85
CA ASN A 86 -12.33 -14.26 8.29
C ASN A 86 -12.28 -15.70 7.78
N ASP A 87 -12.47 -16.64 8.69
CA ASP A 87 -12.58 -18.08 8.44
C ASP A 87 -13.99 -18.62 8.74
N ASN A 88 -14.92 -17.74 9.10
CA ASN A 88 -16.30 -18.04 9.43
C ASN A 88 -17.27 -17.49 8.36
N GLY A 89 -18.28 -18.28 8.00
CA GLY A 89 -19.30 -17.90 7.03
C GLY A 89 -19.23 -18.71 5.74
N ALA A 90 -19.33 -18.03 4.60
CA ALA A 90 -19.47 -18.65 3.28
C ALA A 90 -18.20 -18.41 2.41
N PRO A 91 -17.12 -19.19 2.60
CA PRO A 91 -15.88 -19.02 1.84
C PRO A 91 -16.09 -19.11 0.33
N GLU A 92 -17.03 -19.94 -0.14
CA GLU A 92 -17.38 -20.07 -1.56
C GLU A 92 -17.91 -18.78 -2.20
N LYS A 93 -18.28 -17.78 -1.37
CA LYS A 93 -18.76 -16.45 -1.79
C LYS A 93 -17.75 -15.32 -1.56
N HIS A 94 -16.64 -15.58 -0.86
CA HIS A 94 -15.71 -14.52 -0.45
C HIS A 94 -14.25 -14.83 -0.80
N ILE A 95 -13.86 -16.09 -0.99
CA ILE A 95 -12.49 -16.39 -1.40
C ILE A 95 -12.27 -15.88 -2.84
N PRO A 96 -11.35 -14.93 -3.06
CA PRO A 96 -11.05 -14.43 -4.40
C PRO A 96 -10.53 -15.53 -5.31
N LYS A 97 -10.95 -15.51 -6.57
CA LYS A 97 -10.48 -16.40 -7.64
C LYS A 97 -9.56 -15.62 -8.56
N VAL A 98 -8.35 -16.15 -8.79
CA VAL A 98 -7.32 -15.48 -9.60
C VAL A 98 -7.11 -16.23 -10.90
N THR A 99 -7.05 -15.49 -12.01
CA THR A 99 -6.57 -15.98 -13.31
C THR A 99 -5.36 -15.17 -13.72
N VAL A 100 -4.28 -15.84 -14.13
CA VAL A 100 -3.05 -15.20 -14.60
C VAL A 100 -2.88 -15.49 -16.09
N THR A 101 -2.71 -14.45 -16.91
CA THR A 101 -2.44 -14.55 -18.35
C THR A 101 -1.28 -13.63 -18.73
N GLY A 102 -0.08 -14.20 -18.86
CA GLY A 102 1.12 -13.40 -19.06
C GLY A 102 1.39 -12.51 -17.85
N ALA A 103 1.44 -11.19 -18.05
CA ALA A 103 1.55 -10.22 -16.95
C ALA A 103 0.19 -9.81 -16.36
N SER A 104 -0.93 -10.20 -16.99
CA SER A 104 -2.27 -9.83 -16.56
C SER A 104 -2.74 -10.74 -15.44
N VAL A 105 -3.32 -10.14 -14.40
CA VAL A 105 -3.90 -10.81 -13.25
C VAL A 105 -5.35 -10.33 -13.12
N ASP A 106 -6.28 -11.27 -13.18
CA ASP A 106 -7.71 -11.02 -13.00
C ASP A 106 -8.17 -11.66 -11.70
N VAL A 107 -8.64 -10.84 -10.77
CA VAL A 107 -9.20 -11.24 -9.48
C VAL A 107 -10.71 -11.05 -9.53
N VAL A 108 -11.44 -12.13 -9.30
CA VAL A 108 -12.91 -12.16 -9.24
C VAL A 108 -13.34 -12.65 -7.87
N VAL A 109 -14.20 -11.89 -7.19
CA VAL A 109 -14.81 -12.36 -5.94
C VAL A 109 -16.23 -12.85 -6.25
N PRO A 110 -16.60 -14.10 -5.92
CA PRO A 110 -17.93 -14.65 -6.19
C PRO A 110 -19.00 -14.09 -5.22
N HIS A 111 -19.14 -12.76 -5.15
CA HIS A 111 -19.97 -12.03 -4.21
C HIS A 111 -21.00 -11.13 -4.93
N VAL A 112 -22.16 -10.96 -4.30
CA VAL A 112 -23.26 -10.13 -4.81
C VAL A 112 -23.10 -8.68 -4.38
N MET A 113 -23.45 -7.73 -5.25
CA MET A 113 -23.42 -6.30 -4.91
C MET A 113 -24.87 -5.82 -4.78
N ASP A 114 -25.35 -5.65 -3.55
CA ASP A 114 -26.75 -5.29 -3.26
C ASP A 114 -26.84 -3.88 -2.65
N LYS A 115 -27.52 -2.95 -3.33
CA LYS A 115 -27.72 -1.56 -2.87
C LYS A 115 -28.97 -1.40 -2.00
N GLU A 116 -29.98 -2.25 -2.18
CA GLU A 116 -31.24 -2.22 -1.44
C GLU A 116 -31.07 -2.78 -0.02
N LYS A 117 -30.22 -3.80 0.14
CA LYS A 117 -29.79 -4.37 1.41
C LYS A 117 -28.25 -4.40 1.42
N PRO A 118 -27.59 -3.27 1.77
CA PRO A 118 -26.15 -3.09 1.63
C PRO A 118 -25.30 -4.28 2.11
N HIS A 119 -24.94 -5.12 1.15
CA HIS A 119 -24.02 -6.24 1.32
C HIS A 119 -23.20 -6.34 0.05
N TYR A 120 -21.93 -5.95 0.17
CA TYR A 120 -21.07 -5.75 -0.98
C TYR A 120 -19.60 -5.85 -0.57
N ILE A 121 -18.73 -6.02 -1.56
CA ILE A 121 -17.29 -5.91 -1.37
C ILE A 121 -16.92 -4.44 -1.41
N GLN A 122 -16.19 -3.93 -0.41
CA GLN A 122 -15.74 -2.53 -0.40
C GLN A 122 -14.40 -2.36 -1.11
N TYR A 123 -13.52 -3.36 -0.98
CA TYR A 123 -12.18 -3.32 -1.53
C TYR A 123 -11.76 -4.70 -2.01
N ILE A 124 -11.03 -4.73 -3.13
CA ILE A 124 -10.20 -5.86 -3.56
C ILE A 124 -8.79 -5.33 -3.73
N TRP A 125 -7.79 -6.06 -3.25
CA TRP A 125 -6.39 -5.73 -3.51
C TRP A 125 -5.55 -6.98 -3.72
N VAL A 126 -4.40 -6.78 -4.35
CA VAL A 126 -3.34 -7.78 -4.48
C VAL A 126 -2.16 -7.30 -3.65
N ALA A 127 -1.71 -8.14 -2.72
CA ALA A 127 -0.55 -7.86 -1.89
C ALA A 127 0.64 -8.75 -2.30
N ASP A 128 1.85 -8.21 -2.29
CA ASP A 128 3.05 -9.02 -2.38
C ASP A 128 3.10 -10.01 -1.21
N ALA A 129 3.35 -11.29 -1.50
CA ALA A 129 3.23 -12.36 -0.51
C ALA A 129 4.31 -12.30 0.59
N SER A 130 5.44 -11.64 0.32
CA SER A 130 6.58 -11.57 1.23
C SER A 130 6.54 -10.33 2.13
N SER A 131 6.25 -9.18 1.53
CA SER A 131 6.31 -7.87 2.17
C SER A 131 4.94 -7.36 2.62
N GLY A 132 3.85 -7.90 2.08
CA GLY A 132 2.50 -7.37 2.28
C GLY A 132 2.26 -6.03 1.56
N GLU A 133 3.17 -5.60 0.67
CA GLU A 133 2.99 -4.37 -0.11
C GLU A 133 1.76 -4.49 -1.02
N VAL A 134 0.90 -3.48 -1.03
CA VAL A 134 -0.28 -3.43 -1.90
C VAL A 134 0.15 -3.07 -3.32
N LEU A 135 0.12 -4.06 -4.21
CA LEU A 135 0.54 -3.96 -5.61
C LEU A 135 -0.57 -3.40 -6.51
N ALA A 136 -1.82 -3.71 -6.21
CA ALA A 136 -3.00 -3.19 -6.92
C ALA A 136 -4.18 -3.13 -5.95
N VAL A 137 -5.05 -2.14 -6.09
CA VAL A 137 -6.25 -1.98 -5.25
C VAL A 137 -7.37 -1.33 -6.03
N LYS A 138 -8.60 -1.74 -5.74
CA LYS A 138 -9.82 -1.15 -6.28
C LYS A 138 -10.88 -1.10 -5.18
N SER A 139 -11.53 0.04 -5.06
CA SER A 139 -12.70 0.22 -4.21
C SER A 139 -13.99 -0.01 -5.01
N PHE A 140 -15.05 -0.34 -4.30
CA PHE A 140 -16.37 -0.56 -4.88
C PHE A 140 -17.45 0.06 -3.99
N GLN A 141 -18.60 0.30 -4.61
CA GLN A 141 -19.84 0.69 -3.96
C GLN A 141 -20.89 -0.40 -4.15
N ALA A 142 -21.91 -0.40 -3.29
CA ALA A 142 -23.01 -1.37 -3.38
C ALA A 142 -23.77 -1.33 -4.72
N THR A 143 -23.65 -0.21 -5.46
CA THR A 143 -24.25 -0.01 -6.79
C THR A 143 -23.41 -0.56 -7.94
N ASP A 144 -22.19 -1.03 -7.69
CA ASP A 144 -21.30 -1.53 -8.73
C ASP A 144 -21.73 -2.91 -9.25
N GLY A 145 -21.17 -3.29 -10.39
CA GLY A 145 -21.46 -4.58 -11.04
C GLY A 145 -21.06 -5.78 -10.16
N SER A 146 -21.87 -6.83 -10.25
CA SER A 146 -21.62 -8.13 -9.62
C SER A 146 -21.28 -9.19 -10.67
N PRO A 147 -20.27 -10.06 -10.44
CA PRO A 147 -19.33 -10.03 -9.32
C PRO A 147 -18.32 -8.86 -9.42
N PRO A 148 -17.80 -8.34 -8.28
CA PRO A 148 -16.77 -7.32 -8.30
C PRO A 148 -15.43 -7.91 -8.77
N THR A 149 -14.73 -7.16 -9.63
CA THR A 149 -13.47 -7.59 -10.26
C THR A 149 -12.37 -6.53 -10.18
N LEU A 150 -11.14 -7.01 -9.99
CA LEU A 150 -9.91 -6.24 -10.11
C LEU A 150 -9.03 -6.92 -11.15
N THR A 151 -8.67 -6.18 -12.19
CA THR A 151 -7.61 -6.57 -13.14
C THR A 151 -6.36 -5.78 -12.76
N ALA A 152 -5.17 -6.35 -12.97
CA ALA A 152 -3.90 -5.67 -12.77
C ALA A 152 -2.83 -6.24 -13.70
N SER A 153 -1.80 -5.44 -13.99
CA SER A 153 -0.59 -5.93 -14.65
C SER A 153 0.54 -5.99 -13.63
N LEU A 154 1.07 -7.18 -13.38
CA LEU A 154 2.17 -7.39 -12.43
C LEU A 154 3.42 -7.89 -13.16
N ALA A 155 4.59 -7.61 -12.60
CA ALA A 155 5.84 -8.10 -13.16
C ALA A 155 5.92 -9.63 -13.07
N LYS A 156 6.42 -10.29 -14.12
CA LYS A 156 6.66 -11.74 -14.11
C LYS A 156 7.58 -12.13 -12.93
N GLY A 157 7.26 -13.23 -12.26
CA GLY A 157 7.93 -13.71 -11.06
C GLY A 157 7.39 -13.10 -9.76
N THR A 158 6.48 -12.12 -9.83
CA THR A 158 5.83 -11.58 -8.62
C THR A 158 5.01 -12.68 -7.98
N THR A 159 5.24 -12.90 -6.68
CA THR A 159 4.44 -13.82 -5.87
C THR A 159 3.54 -13.00 -4.95
N ALA A 160 2.23 -13.20 -5.06
CA ALA A 160 1.25 -12.32 -4.47
C ALA A 160 0.04 -13.08 -3.91
N LYS A 161 -0.75 -12.39 -3.09
CA LYS A 161 -2.00 -12.89 -2.51
C LYS A 161 -3.16 -11.94 -2.83
N PRO A 162 -4.30 -12.45 -3.28
CA PRO A 162 -5.50 -11.65 -3.45
C PRO A 162 -6.22 -11.52 -2.10
N MET A 163 -6.73 -10.33 -1.84
CA MET A 163 -7.40 -10.00 -0.59
C MET A 163 -8.67 -9.21 -0.91
N LEU A 164 -9.66 -9.27 -0.02
CA LEU A 164 -10.83 -8.41 -0.08
C LEU A 164 -11.29 -7.95 1.29
N PHE A 165 -12.17 -6.94 1.29
CA PHE A 165 -12.91 -6.54 2.48
C PHE A 165 -14.40 -6.42 2.14
N CYS A 166 -15.24 -7.22 2.81
CA CYS A 166 -16.69 -7.15 2.73
C CYS A 166 -17.23 -6.25 3.84
N ASN A 167 -18.22 -5.41 3.52
CA ASN A 167 -18.79 -4.49 4.51
C ASN A 167 -19.43 -5.17 5.73
N LEU A 168 -19.86 -6.44 5.59
CA LEU A 168 -20.48 -7.21 6.67
C LEU A 168 -19.61 -8.33 7.23
N HIS A 169 -18.68 -8.86 6.44
CA HIS A 169 -17.92 -10.07 6.79
C HIS A 169 -16.41 -9.82 6.87
N GLY A 170 -15.99 -8.55 6.86
CA GLY A 170 -14.60 -8.15 7.10
C GLY A 170 -13.63 -8.64 6.04
N LEU A 171 -12.40 -8.87 6.48
CA LEU A 171 -11.26 -9.27 5.66
C LEU A 171 -11.38 -10.72 5.17
N TRP A 172 -11.03 -11.00 3.92
CA TRP A 172 -10.81 -12.36 3.43
C TRP A 172 -9.52 -12.44 2.61
N GLU A 173 -8.82 -13.57 2.71
CA GLU A 173 -7.57 -13.88 1.99
C GLU A 173 -7.82 -15.04 1.02
N GLY A 174 -7.37 -14.92 -0.22
CA GLY A 174 -7.37 -16.01 -1.19
C GLY A 174 -6.03 -16.70 -1.33
N GLU A 175 -5.97 -17.68 -2.23
CA GLU A 175 -4.75 -18.46 -2.46
C GLU A 175 -3.64 -17.60 -3.07
N GLN A 176 -2.41 -17.81 -2.59
CA GLN A 176 -1.21 -17.20 -3.14
C GLN A 176 -0.98 -17.69 -4.59
N PHE A 177 -0.53 -16.79 -5.46
CA PHE A 177 -0.20 -17.10 -6.84
C PHE A 177 1.13 -16.44 -7.25
N THR A 178 1.66 -16.87 -8.39
CA THR A 178 2.84 -16.28 -9.02
C THR A 178 2.52 -15.94 -10.48
N VAL A 179 2.98 -14.77 -10.93
CA VAL A 179 2.82 -14.29 -12.31
C VAL A 179 3.91 -14.80 -13.23
#